data_AF-A0A6D2I999-F1
#
_entry.id   AF-A0A6D2I999-F1
#
_cell.length_a   1.000
_cell.length_b   1.000
_cell.length_c   1.000
_cell.angle_alpha   90.00
_cell.angle_beta   90.00
_cell.angle_gamma   90.00
#
_symmetry.space_group_name_H-M   'P 1'
#
loop_
_entity.id
_entity.type
_entity.pdbx_description
1 polymer ?
#
loop_
_entity_poly.entity_id
_entity_poly.type
_entity_poly.pdbx_seq_one_letter_code
_entity_poly.pdbx_strand_id
1 'polypeptide(L)'
;MAAGDDTTPTETPTVTVAQLEALTAQMKQNEERLAQIQAENATLRAENASNLGAGATDAAQGNQTLVPPLAPTMEHQSEDSHTMFSKRLEAMELLLARLPGVAPPITKSAPNCYADTPFTDAIALVEMPKKFIVPSMKMYDGTTDPDNHIASTSNACLQRQ
;
A
#
# COMPACT_ATOMS: atom_id res chain seq x y z
N MET A 1 38.90 40.77 -34.88
CA MET A 1 38.53 41.35 -33.57
C MET A 1 37.05 41.69 -33.67
N ALA A 2 36.18 40.80 -33.17
CA ALA A 2 35.41 40.96 -31.91
C ALA A 2 34.26 41.98 -32.11
N ALA A 3 33.00 41.70 -31.81
CA ALA A 3 32.45 40.79 -30.81
C ALA A 3 31.05 40.29 -31.23
N GLY A 4 30.73 39.06 -30.85
CA GLY A 4 29.35 38.69 -30.54
C GLY A 4 29.07 39.08 -29.09
N ASP A 5 27.80 39.30 -28.76
CA ASP A 5 27.30 38.88 -27.46
C ASP A 5 25.81 38.59 -27.55
N ASP A 6 25.50 37.33 -27.26
CA ASP A 6 24.20 36.72 -27.11
C ASP A 6 23.84 36.85 -25.63
N THR A 7 22.84 37.65 -25.29
CA THR A 7 22.37 37.78 -23.91
C THR A 7 20.95 37.25 -23.81
N THR A 8 20.85 35.94 -23.59
CA THR A 8 19.70 35.31 -22.94
C THR A 8 19.54 35.89 -21.53
N PRO A 9 18.33 36.27 -21.07
CA PRO A 9 18.14 36.65 -19.68
C PRO A 9 18.17 35.39 -18.80
N THR A 10 19.23 35.25 -18.02
CA THR A 10 19.31 34.35 -16.88
C THR A 10 18.38 34.86 -15.79
N GLU A 11 17.24 34.20 -15.58
CA GLU A 11 16.36 34.48 -14.45
C GLU A 11 17.01 33.96 -13.15
N THR A 12 17.77 34.83 -12.48
CA THR A 12 18.12 34.66 -11.06
C THR A 12 16.85 34.82 -10.21
N PRO A 13 16.46 33.86 -9.36
CA PRO A 13 15.35 34.04 -8.44
C PRO A 13 15.77 35.00 -7.33
N THR A 14 15.33 36.25 -7.43
CA THR A 14 15.53 37.25 -6.38
C THR A 14 14.64 36.89 -5.17
N VAL A 15 15.18 36.15 -4.21
CA VAL A 15 14.52 35.92 -2.92
C VAL A 15 14.45 37.26 -2.20
N THR A 16 13.24 37.74 -1.96
CA THR A 16 13.00 39.03 -1.30
C THR A 16 13.22 38.90 0.20
N VAL A 17 13.66 39.96 0.87
CA VAL A 17 13.86 40.00 2.34
C VAL A 17 12.58 39.58 3.08
N ALA A 18 11.41 39.96 2.57
CA ALA A 18 10.12 39.56 3.12
C ALA A 18 9.87 38.04 3.10
N GLN A 19 10.34 37.33 2.06
CA GLN A 19 10.22 35.87 2.00
C GLN A 19 11.13 35.18 3.02
N LEU A 20 12.32 35.74 3.28
CA LEU A 20 13.25 35.21 4.26
C LEU A 20 12.77 35.43 5.70
N GLU A 21 12.19 36.60 5.97
CA GLU A 21 11.54 36.90 7.25
C GLU A 21 10.32 35.98 7.48
N ALA A 22 9.49 35.77 6.45
CA ALA A 22 8.36 34.85 6.52
C ALA A 22 8.79 33.39 6.79
N LEU A 23 9.84 32.93 6.12
CA LEU A 23 10.39 31.59 6.34
C LEU A 23 10.95 31.44 7.77
N THR A 24 11.61 32.47 8.28
CA THR A 24 12.14 32.48 9.65
C THR A 24 11.01 32.44 10.68
N ALA A 25 9.93 33.20 10.47
CA ALA A 25 8.74 33.15 11.31
C ALA A 25 8.07 31.77 11.26
N GLN A 26 8.01 31.14 10.09
CA GLN A 26 7.48 29.79 9.93
C GLN A 26 8.33 28.75 10.67
N MET A 27 9.67 28.85 10.61
CA MET A 27 10.55 27.97 11.37
C MET A 27 10.34 28.09 12.88
N LYS A 28 10.21 29.32 13.38
CA LYS A 28 9.91 29.56 14.80
C LYS A 28 8.55 28.95 15.19
N GLN A 29 7.53 29.13 14.36
CA GLN A 29 6.22 28.52 14.59
C GLN A 29 6.27 26.98 14.57
N ASN A 30 7.10 26.40 13.70
CA ASN A 30 7.28 24.95 13.63
C ASN A 30 7.94 24.39 14.89
N GLU A 31 8.90 25.11 15.47
CA GLU A 31 9.55 24.74 16.73
C GLU A 31 8.55 24.72 17.89
N GLU A 32 7.72 25.76 18.00
CA GLU A 32 6.65 25.84 19.00
C GLU A 32 5.62 24.70 18.82
N ARG A 33 5.22 24.43 17.56
CA ARG A 33 4.29 23.34 17.24
C ARG A 33 4.88 21.97 17.60
N LEU A 34 6.19 21.77 17.37
CA LEU A 34 6.85 20.52 17.72
C LEU A 34 6.93 20.33 19.24
N ALA A 35 7.25 21.37 20.00
CA ALA A 35 7.25 21.32 21.47
C ALA A 35 5.87 20.96 22.02
N GLN A 36 4.80 21.53 21.44
CA GLN A 36 3.43 21.19 21.81
C GLN A 36 3.08 19.72 21.52
N ILE A 37 3.41 19.22 20.33
CA ILE A 37 3.20 17.81 19.96
C ILE A 37 3.97 16.88 20.90
N GLN A 38 5.19 17.21 21.29
CA GLN A 38 5.98 16.40 22.22
C GLN A 38 5.36 16.37 23.62
N ALA A 39 4.86 17.51 24.11
CA ALA A 39 4.17 17.58 25.41
C ALA A 39 2.86 16.78 25.41
N GLU A 40 2.07 16.87 24.33
CA GLU A 40 0.85 16.09 24.16
C GLU A 40 1.15 14.58 24.10
N ASN A 41 2.17 14.17 23.34
CA ASN A 41 2.60 12.77 23.30
C ASN A 41 3.11 12.26 24.65
N ALA A 42 3.80 13.07 25.44
CA ALA A 42 4.22 12.70 26.80
C ALA A 42 3.00 12.45 27.70
N THR A 43 1.96 13.29 27.55
CA THR A 43 0.72 13.19 28.32
C THR A 43 -0.07 11.93 27.92
N LEU A 44 -0.23 11.70 26.61
CA LEU A 44 -0.89 10.50 26.08
C LEU A 44 -0.15 9.22 26.50
N ARG A 45 1.18 9.23 26.58
CA ARG A 45 1.94 8.08 27.10
C ARG A 45 1.69 7.83 28.58
N ALA A 46 1.60 8.88 29.40
CA ALA A 46 1.26 8.73 30.81
C ALA A 46 -0.17 8.20 30.99
N GLU A 47 -1.13 8.68 30.21
CA GLU A 47 -2.52 8.20 30.21
C GLU A 47 -2.61 6.73 29.77
N ASN A 48 -1.95 6.38 28.67
CA ASN A 48 -1.91 4.99 28.18
C ASN A 48 -1.23 4.05 29.18
N ALA A 49 -0.17 4.48 29.86
CA ALA A 49 0.49 3.72 30.91
C ALA A 49 -0.43 3.51 32.13
N SER A 50 -1.24 4.52 32.48
CA SER A 50 -2.24 4.40 33.55
C SER A 50 -3.37 3.42 33.19
N ASN A 51 -3.77 3.39 31.91
CA ASN A 51 -4.90 2.56 31.45
C ASN A 51 -4.51 1.08 31.24
N LEU A 52 -3.23 0.80 30.98
CA LEU A 52 -2.71 -0.56 30.74
C LEU A 52 -2.38 -1.36 32.01
N GLY A 53 -2.54 -0.78 33.20
CA GLY A 53 -2.25 -1.45 34.47
C GLY A 53 -0.74 -1.59 34.72
N ALA A 54 -0.29 -1.27 35.92
CA ALA A 54 1.13 -1.21 36.30
C ALA A 54 1.87 -2.54 36.07
N GLY A 55 2.60 -2.63 34.96
CA GLY A 55 3.70 -3.58 34.74
C GLY A 55 5.03 -2.81 34.77
N ALA A 56 5.65 -2.73 35.95
CA ALA A 56 6.93 -2.05 36.14
C ALA A 56 8.09 -2.77 35.44
N THR A 57 9.06 -2.02 34.90
CA THR A 57 10.40 -1.90 35.52
C THR A 57 11.29 -0.90 34.75
N ASP A 58 12.09 -0.19 35.54
CA ASP A 58 13.05 0.84 35.16
C ASP A 58 14.15 0.36 34.19
N ALA A 59 14.54 1.24 33.26
CA ALA A 59 15.95 1.52 32.98
C ALA A 59 16.07 2.78 32.12
N ALA A 60 16.72 3.80 32.69
CA ALA A 60 17.28 4.89 31.93
C ALA A 60 18.38 4.38 30.97
N GLN A 61 18.61 5.19 29.92
CA GLN A 61 19.89 5.40 29.21
C GLN A 61 19.95 4.94 27.74
N GLY A 62 20.01 5.95 26.86
CA GLY A 62 20.78 5.89 25.61
C GLY A 62 19.97 5.50 24.37
N ASN A 63 20.06 6.34 23.34
CA ASN A 63 19.77 6.04 21.94
C ASN A 63 19.81 4.55 21.65
N GLN A 64 18.70 3.93 21.26
CA GLN A 64 18.32 3.63 19.87
C GLN A 64 16.82 3.30 19.87
N THR A 65 16.04 3.88 18.95
CA THR A 65 14.65 3.45 18.70
C THR A 65 14.70 2.09 18.01
N LEU A 66 14.89 1.04 18.81
CA LEU A 66 14.68 -0.33 18.41
C LEU A 66 13.21 -0.65 18.67
N VAL A 67 12.48 -0.85 17.59
CA VAL A 67 11.18 -1.50 17.55
C VAL A 67 11.22 -2.71 18.51
N PRO A 68 10.25 -2.87 19.44
CA PRO A 68 10.24 -4.03 20.33
C PRO A 68 10.21 -5.34 19.52
N PRO A 69 10.91 -6.41 19.96
CA PRO A 69 10.89 -7.68 19.26
C PRO A 69 9.50 -8.33 19.37
N LEU A 70 8.95 -8.73 18.23
CA LEU A 70 7.79 -9.61 18.15
C LEU A 70 8.17 -10.98 18.75
N ALA A 71 7.85 -11.20 20.02
CA ALA A 71 7.69 -12.55 20.56
C ALA A 71 6.22 -12.97 20.39
N PRO A 72 5.92 -14.18 19.88
CA PRO A 72 4.56 -14.66 19.75
C PRO A 72 4.12 -15.20 21.12
N THR A 73 3.43 -14.39 21.91
CA THR A 73 2.63 -14.94 23.01
C THR A 73 1.32 -15.40 22.40
N MET A 74 1.20 -16.70 22.17
CA MET A 74 -0.06 -17.32 21.79
C MET A 74 -1.11 -17.13 22.91
N GLU A 75 -2.36 -17.16 22.46
CA GLU A 75 -3.61 -17.34 23.21
C GLU A 75 -4.37 -16.05 23.64
N HIS A 76 -5.47 -15.78 22.90
CA HIS A 76 -6.64 -14.91 23.17
C HIS A 76 -6.77 -13.48 22.58
N GLN A 77 -6.02 -13.07 21.54
CA GLN A 77 -6.26 -11.77 20.85
C GLN A 77 -6.67 -11.87 19.37
N SER A 78 -7.11 -13.05 18.92
CA SER A 78 -7.39 -13.31 17.50
C SER A 78 -8.76 -12.81 17.03
N GLU A 79 -9.77 -12.74 17.89
CA GLU A 79 -11.14 -12.44 17.46
C GLU A 79 -11.39 -10.94 17.20
N ASP A 80 -10.77 -10.04 17.98
CA ASP A 80 -11.02 -8.60 17.84
C ASP A 80 -10.37 -7.98 16.60
N SER A 81 -9.19 -8.45 16.17
CA SER A 81 -8.51 -7.86 15.00
C SER A 81 -9.26 -8.16 13.69
N HIS A 82 -9.64 -9.42 13.49
CA HIS A 82 -10.39 -9.86 12.31
C HIS A 82 -11.79 -9.24 12.27
N THR A 83 -12.47 -9.12 13.42
CA THR A 83 -13.79 -8.51 13.49
C THR A 83 -13.74 -7.00 13.24
N MET A 84 -12.74 -6.30 13.77
CA MET A 84 -12.57 -4.86 13.53
C MET A 84 -12.21 -4.54 12.09
N PHE A 85 -11.35 -5.35 11.46
CA PHE A 85 -11.04 -5.22 10.03
C PHE A 85 -12.28 -5.46 9.17
N SER A 86 -13.06 -6.50 9.47
CA SER A 86 -14.27 -6.84 8.74
C SER A 86 -15.32 -5.72 8.83
N LYS A 87 -15.54 -5.15 10.02
CA LYS A 87 -16.44 -4.01 10.23
C LYS A 87 -16.01 -2.76 9.45
N ARG A 88 -14.70 -2.49 9.41
CA ARG A 88 -14.15 -1.37 8.64
C ARG A 88 -14.33 -1.59 7.13
N LEU A 89 -14.14 -2.81 6.66
CA LEU A 89 -14.35 -3.17 5.27
C LEU A 89 -15.82 -3.00 4.86
N GLU A 90 -16.74 -3.53 5.66
CA GLU A 90 -18.19 -3.39 5.45
C GLU A 90 -18.64 -1.91 5.43
N ALA A 91 -18.13 -1.10 6.36
CA ALA A 91 -18.40 0.34 6.39
C ALA A 91 -17.91 1.06 5.12
N MET A 92 -16.76 0.65 4.59
CA MET A 92 -16.20 1.20 3.34
C MET A 92 -17.02 0.76 2.12
N GLU A 93 -17.43 -0.51 2.05
CA GLU A 93 -18.28 -1.03 0.98
C GLU A 93 -19.62 -0.30 0.90
N LEU A 94 -20.24 0.00 2.06
CA LEU A 94 -21.48 0.77 2.11
C LEU A 94 -21.32 2.20 1.56
N LEU A 95 -20.18 2.86 1.82
CA LEU A 95 -19.90 4.18 1.28
C LEU A 95 -19.71 4.16 -0.23
N LEU A 96 -19.00 3.15 -0.75
CA LEU A 96 -18.80 2.96 -2.19
C LEU A 96 -20.12 2.70 -2.92
N ALA A 97 -21.03 1.93 -2.31
CA ALA A 97 -22.34 1.62 -2.88
C ALA A 97 -23.27 2.85 -3.02
N ARG A 98 -23.03 3.93 -2.25
CA ARG A 98 -23.87 5.14 -2.24
C ARG A 98 -23.37 6.24 -3.17
N LEU A 99 -22.21 6.08 -3.81
CA LEU A 99 -21.64 7.09 -4.69
C LEU A 99 -22.48 7.20 -5.99
N PRO A 100 -23.09 8.36 -6.27
CA PRO A 100 -23.87 8.55 -7.49
C PRO A 100 -22.95 8.45 -8.71
N GLY A 101 -23.30 7.57 -9.66
CA GLY A 101 -22.53 7.34 -10.89
C GLY A 101 -21.43 6.27 -10.78
N VAL A 102 -21.22 5.68 -9.61
CA VAL A 102 -20.36 4.50 -9.47
C VAL A 102 -21.19 3.24 -9.71
N ALA A 103 -20.73 2.38 -10.62
CA ALA A 103 -21.38 1.10 -10.88
C ALA A 103 -21.29 0.21 -9.62
N PRO A 104 -22.32 -0.62 -9.34
CA PRO A 104 -22.26 -1.56 -8.22
C PRO A 104 -20.99 -2.43 -8.27
N PRO A 105 -20.35 -2.73 -7.12
CA PRO A 105 -19.22 -3.64 -7.07
C PRO A 105 -19.56 -4.98 -7.74
N ILE A 106 -18.64 -5.49 -8.57
CA ILE A 106 -18.81 -6.79 -9.23
C ILE A 106 -18.81 -7.87 -8.16
N THR A 107 -19.95 -8.53 -7.98
CA THR A 107 -20.05 -9.67 -7.06
C THR A 107 -19.34 -10.88 -7.63
N LYS A 108 -18.73 -11.69 -6.76
CA LYS A 108 -18.27 -13.01 -7.19
C LYS A 108 -19.48 -13.84 -7.59
N SER A 109 -19.34 -14.57 -8.67
CA SER A 109 -20.37 -15.49 -9.12
C SER A 109 -20.53 -16.63 -8.10
N ALA A 110 -21.74 -17.17 -7.95
CA ALA A 110 -22.00 -18.23 -6.97
C ALA A 110 -21.06 -19.43 -7.23
N PRO A 111 -20.66 -20.22 -6.22
CA PRO A 111 -19.68 -21.31 -6.39
C PRO A 111 -20.01 -22.31 -7.50
N ASN A 112 -21.29 -22.45 -7.87
CA ASN A 112 -21.81 -23.39 -8.85
C ASN A 112 -22.38 -22.70 -10.09
N CYS A 113 -22.27 -21.37 -10.22
CA CYS A 113 -22.88 -20.63 -11.33
C CYS A 113 -22.39 -21.05 -12.73
N TYR A 114 -21.20 -21.67 -12.79
CA TYR A 114 -20.63 -22.20 -14.04
C TYR A 114 -21.10 -23.62 -14.33
N ALA A 115 -21.84 -24.27 -13.44
CA ALA A 115 -22.43 -25.58 -13.69
C ALA A 115 -23.59 -25.49 -14.70
N ASP A 116 -24.29 -24.35 -14.74
CA ASP A 116 -25.48 -24.15 -15.56
C ASP A 116 -25.19 -23.54 -16.95
N THR A 117 -23.92 -23.40 -17.33
CA THR A 117 -23.59 -22.85 -18.66
C THR A 117 -23.92 -23.89 -19.74
N PRO A 118 -24.43 -23.48 -20.91
CA PRO A 118 -24.74 -24.43 -21.99
C PRO A 118 -23.49 -25.17 -22.53
N PHE A 119 -22.29 -24.76 -22.12
CA PHE A 119 -21.02 -25.36 -22.53
C PHE A 119 -20.48 -26.37 -21.51
N THR A 120 -21.02 -26.41 -20.29
CA THR A 120 -20.42 -27.18 -19.18
C THR A 120 -20.39 -28.67 -19.48
N ASP A 121 -21.54 -29.26 -19.81
CA ASP A 121 -21.62 -30.69 -20.16
C ASP A 121 -20.77 -31.01 -21.38
N ALA A 122 -20.82 -30.13 -22.40
CA ALA A 122 -20.06 -30.32 -23.62
C ALA A 122 -18.54 -30.37 -23.33
N ILE A 123 -18.02 -29.45 -22.50
CA ILE A 123 -16.60 -29.41 -22.11
C ILE A 123 -16.23 -30.59 -21.20
N ALA A 124 -17.08 -30.92 -20.23
CA ALA A 124 -16.82 -32.00 -19.27
C ALA A 124 -16.79 -33.39 -19.93
N LEU A 125 -17.54 -33.58 -21.02
CA LEU A 125 -17.60 -34.82 -21.78
C LEU A 125 -16.48 -34.95 -22.83
N VAL A 126 -15.68 -33.90 -23.09
CA VAL A 126 -14.56 -34.00 -24.04
C VAL A 126 -13.44 -34.88 -23.45
N GLU A 127 -13.02 -35.91 -24.20
CA GLU A 127 -11.82 -36.69 -23.86
C GLU A 127 -10.58 -35.80 -23.99
N MET A 128 -9.79 -35.70 -22.92
CA MET A 128 -8.54 -34.95 -22.94
C MET A 128 -7.58 -35.57 -23.97
N PRO A 129 -6.96 -34.77 -24.87
CA PRO A 129 -6.10 -35.32 -25.90
C PRO A 129 -4.91 -36.05 -25.28
N LYS A 130 -4.66 -37.29 -25.70
CA LYS A 130 -3.54 -38.13 -25.20
C LYS A 130 -2.15 -37.53 -25.44
N LYS A 131 -2.07 -36.57 -26.39
CA LYS A 131 -0.86 -35.83 -26.74
C LYS A 131 -0.87 -34.40 -26.19
N PHE A 132 -1.84 -34.05 -25.35
CA PHE A 132 -1.89 -32.74 -24.71
C PHE A 132 -0.77 -32.65 -23.68
N ILE A 133 0.18 -31.74 -23.92
CA ILE A 133 1.26 -31.43 -22.99
C ILE A 133 0.93 -30.08 -22.36
N VAL A 134 0.76 -30.05 -21.04
CA VAL A 134 0.57 -28.78 -20.30
C VAL A 134 1.82 -27.91 -20.53
N PRO A 135 1.68 -26.67 -21.00
CA PRO A 135 2.82 -25.78 -21.15
C PRO A 135 3.45 -25.49 -19.79
N SER A 136 4.77 -25.66 -19.70
CA SER A 136 5.54 -25.14 -18.59
C SER A 136 5.77 -23.65 -18.82
N MET A 137 4.91 -22.83 -18.22
CA MET A 137 5.05 -21.38 -18.20
C MET A 137 5.72 -20.94 -16.91
N LYS A 138 6.70 -20.03 -17.01
CA LYS A 138 7.23 -19.34 -15.83
C LYS A 138 6.24 -18.26 -15.41
N MET A 139 5.94 -18.18 -14.11
CA MET A 139 5.19 -17.05 -13.57
C MET A 139 5.98 -15.75 -13.76
N TYR A 140 5.28 -14.69 -14.12
CA TYR A 140 5.84 -13.35 -14.08
C TYR A 140 5.99 -12.89 -12.63
N ASP A 141 7.18 -12.48 -12.23
CA ASP A 141 7.48 -11.99 -10.88
C ASP A 141 7.28 -10.48 -10.73
N GLY A 142 6.96 -9.78 -11.81
CA GLY A 142 6.74 -8.33 -11.81
C GLY A 142 8.02 -7.49 -11.82
N THR A 143 9.20 -8.13 -11.74
CA THR A 143 10.51 -7.46 -11.70
C THR A 143 11.39 -7.82 -12.89
N THR A 144 11.11 -8.95 -13.54
CA THR A 144 11.73 -9.36 -14.79
C THR A 144 11.29 -8.44 -15.95
N ASP A 145 12.15 -8.25 -16.95
CA ASP A 145 11.86 -7.50 -18.17
C ASP A 145 10.49 -7.89 -18.79
N PRO A 146 9.52 -6.96 -18.87
CA PRO A 146 8.18 -7.22 -19.39
C PRO A 146 8.21 -7.74 -20.83
N ASP A 147 9.09 -7.18 -21.66
CA ASP A 147 9.16 -7.50 -23.09
C ASP A 147 9.66 -8.93 -23.31
N ASN A 148 10.69 -9.35 -22.58
CA ASN A 148 11.15 -10.73 -22.60
C ASN A 148 10.10 -11.71 -22.04
N HIS A 149 9.34 -11.34 -20.99
CA HIS A 149 8.26 -12.19 -20.47
C HIS A 149 7.14 -12.38 -21.51
N ILE A 150 6.72 -11.31 -22.18
CA ILE A 150 5.73 -11.33 -23.27
C ILE A 150 6.25 -12.18 -24.43
N ALA A 151 7.50 -11.99 -24.84
CA ALA A 151 8.12 -12.77 -25.91
C ALA A 151 8.18 -14.26 -25.58
N SER A 152 8.55 -14.63 -24.35
CA SER A 152 8.61 -16.02 -23.90
C SER A 152 7.23 -16.70 -23.95
N THR A 153 6.19 -15.99 -23.52
CA THR A 153 4.81 -16.48 -23.52
C THR A 153 4.26 -16.62 -24.95
N SER A 154 4.54 -15.64 -25.80
CA SER A 154 4.13 -15.64 -27.20
C SER A 154 4.79 -16.78 -27.98
N ASN A 155 6.09 -16.99 -27.79
CA ASN A 155 6.84 -18.07 -28.42
C ASN A 155 6.34 -19.46 -27.97
N ALA A 156 6.03 -19.64 -26.69
CA ALA A 156 5.47 -20.90 -26.17
C ALA A 156 4.10 -21.24 -26.79
N CYS A 157 3.30 -20.22 -27.14
CA CYS A 157 2.03 -20.38 -27.83
C CYS A 157 2.22 -20.71 -29.32
N LEU A 158 3.17 -20.07 -29.99
CA LEU A 158 3.47 -20.28 -31.42
C LEU A 158 4.01 -21.69 -31.73
N GLN A 159 4.79 -22.30 -30.83
CA GLN A 159 5.37 -23.63 -31.02
C GLN A 159 4.34 -24.79 -30.96
N ARG A 160 3.04 -24.47 -30.84
CA ARG A 160 1.96 -25.44 -30.63
C ARG A 160 0.88 -25.46 -31.73
N GLN A 161 1.04 -24.63 -32.76
CA GLN A 161 0.25 -24.71 -33.99
C GLN A 161 0.95 -25.63 -35.00
#